data_AF-A0A1G7C6G6-F1
#
_entry.id   AF-A0A1G7C6G6-F1
#
_cell.length_a   1.000
_cell.length_b   1.000
_cell.length_c   1.000
_cell.angle_alpha   90.00
_cell.angle_beta   90.00
_cell.angle_gamma   90.00
#
_symmetry.space_group_name_H-M   'P 1'
#
loop_
_entity.id
_entity.type
_entity.pdbx_description
1 polymer ?
#
loop_
_entity_poly.entity_id
_entity_poly.type
_entity_poly.pdbx_seq_one_letter_code
_entity_poly.pdbx_strand_id
1 'polypeptide(L)'
;ERREAYANDLSAERSLVAVTAKTNRSKADKDPAAWMPPAESARCTYLVDWTATKLRWSLAADETEQAALLELAEPCADKTVDFDAAP
;
A
#
# COMPACT_ATOMS: atom_id res chain seq x y z
N GLU A 1 -5.08 -18.91 -10.16
CA GLU A 1 -4.23 -19.27 -8.99
C GLU A 1 -3.52 -18.05 -8.41
N ARG A 2 -2.40 -17.53 -8.95
CA ARG A 2 -1.65 -16.42 -8.31
C ARG A 2 -2.47 -15.15 -7.99
N ARG A 3 -3.27 -14.66 -8.95
CA ARG A 3 -4.11 -13.46 -8.73
C ARG A 3 -5.15 -13.64 -7.63
N GLU A 4 -5.71 -14.84 -7.53
CA GLU A 4 -6.70 -15.18 -6.51
C GLU A 4 -6.04 -15.34 -5.14
N ALA A 5 -4.85 -15.96 -5.09
CA ALA A 5 -4.05 -16.03 -3.87
C ALA A 5 -3.68 -14.63 -3.36
N TYR A 6 -3.28 -13.71 -4.25
CA TYR A 6 -3.04 -12.31 -3.90
C TYR A 6 -4.29 -11.62 -3.36
N ALA A 7 -5.43 -11.74 -4.07
CA ALA A 7 -6.67 -11.08 -3.67
C ALA A 7 -7.23 -11.58 -2.33
N ASN A 8 -6.87 -12.80 -1.92
CA ASN A 8 -7.34 -13.45 -0.70
C ASN A 8 -6.23 -13.64 0.35
N ASP A 9 -5.08 -12.96 0.22
CA ASP A 9 -3.97 -13.09 1.16
C ASP A 9 -4.31 -12.46 2.52
N LEU A 10 -4.55 -13.29 3.53
CA LEU A 10 -4.77 -12.89 4.91
C LEU A 10 -3.58 -13.18 5.82
N SER A 11 -2.45 -13.62 5.25
CA SER A 11 -1.28 -14.04 6.02
C SER A 11 -0.33 -12.91 6.41
N ALA A 12 -0.49 -11.72 5.82
CA ALA A 12 0.20 -10.52 6.27
C ALA A 12 -0.67 -9.74 7.28
N GLU A 13 -0.07 -9.30 8.39
CA GLU A 13 -0.77 -8.55 9.45
C GLU A 13 -1.45 -7.27 8.93
N ARG A 14 -0.91 -6.71 7.84
CA ARG A 14 -1.36 -5.49 7.17
C ARG A 14 -2.36 -5.69 6.02
N SER A 15 -2.80 -6.92 5.76
CA SER A 15 -3.63 -7.23 4.59
C SER A 15 -5.00 -6.55 4.58
N LEU A 16 -5.57 -6.21 5.74
CA LEU A 16 -6.94 -5.67 5.84
C LEU A 16 -7.00 -4.42 6.72
N VAL A 17 -7.48 -3.32 6.14
CA VAL A 17 -7.76 -2.07 6.87
C VAL A 17 -9.23 -1.69 6.69
N ALA A 18 -9.97 -1.65 7.80
CA ALA A 18 -11.36 -1.23 7.78
C ALA A 18 -11.46 0.28 7.53
N VAL A 19 -12.18 0.67 6.48
CA VAL A 19 -12.42 2.07 6.11
C VAL A 19 -13.88 2.29 5.75
N THR A 20 -14.30 3.54 5.67
CA THR A 20 -15.64 3.85 5.18
C THR A 20 -15.80 3.47 3.70
N ALA A 21 -17.01 3.12 3.29
CA ALA A 21 -17.32 2.84 1.89
C ALA A 21 -16.98 4.02 0.95
N LYS A 22 -17.09 5.26 1.44
CA LYS A 22 -16.71 6.47 0.69
C LYS A 22 -15.20 6.50 0.43
N THR A 23 -14.38 6.26 1.46
CA THR A 23 -12.92 6.21 1.34
C THR A 23 -12.49 5.14 0.34
N ASN A 24 -13.05 3.93 0.46
CA ASN A 24 -12.71 2.82 -0.43
C ASN A 24 -13.05 3.12 -1.90
N ARG A 25 -14.25 3.68 -2.16
CA ARG A 25 -14.64 4.10 -3.52
C ARG A 25 -13.79 5.25 -4.06
N SER A 26 -13.38 6.18 -3.19
CA SER A 26 -12.50 7.29 -3.60
C SER A 26 -11.14 6.79 -4.06
N LYS A 27 -10.59 5.80 -3.35
CA LYS A 27 -9.34 5.13 -3.75
C LYS A 27 -9.51 4.39 -5.07
N ALA A 28 -10.45 3.43 -5.13
CA ALA A 28 -10.59 2.53 -6.28
C ALA A 28 -9.25 1.85 -6.65
N ASP A 29 -8.89 1.86 -7.92
CA ASP A 29 -7.65 1.34 -8.51
C ASP A 29 -6.48 2.33 -8.48
N LYS A 30 -6.65 3.52 -7.89
CA LYS A 30 -5.60 4.53 -7.80
C LYS A 30 -4.45 4.08 -6.89
N ASP A 31 -3.26 4.42 -7.31
CA ASP A 31 -2.00 4.30 -6.59
C ASP A 31 -1.72 5.55 -5.72
N PRO A 32 -0.61 5.59 -4.96
CA PRO A 32 -0.21 6.74 -4.16
C PRO A 32 0.05 8.04 -4.93
N ALA A 33 0.34 7.98 -6.24
CA ALA A 33 0.50 9.18 -7.05
C ALA A 33 -0.84 9.87 -7.33
N ALA A 34 -1.91 9.08 -7.50
CA ALA A 34 -3.24 9.60 -7.80
C ALA A 34 -4.17 9.70 -6.57
N TRP A 35 -3.85 9.04 -5.46
CA TRP A 35 -4.69 9.06 -4.26
C TRP A 35 -3.93 8.78 -2.97
N MET A 36 -4.26 9.56 -1.94
CA MET A 36 -3.80 9.33 -0.57
C MET A 36 -4.96 9.35 0.43
N PRO A 37 -4.83 8.65 1.57
CA PRO A 37 -5.82 8.72 2.63
C PRO A 37 -6.05 10.18 3.08
N PRO A 38 -7.31 10.61 3.26
CA PRO A 38 -7.62 11.97 3.71
C PRO A 38 -7.20 12.21 5.16
N ALA A 39 -7.10 11.15 5.97
CA ALA A 39 -6.58 11.22 7.33
C ALA A 39 -5.04 11.26 7.28
N GLU A 40 -4.44 12.38 7.65
CA GLU A 40 -2.98 12.56 7.58
C GLU A 40 -2.22 11.57 8.46
N SER A 41 -2.78 11.25 9.63
CA SER A 41 -2.22 10.26 10.57
C SER A 41 -2.13 8.84 9.99
N ALA A 42 -2.86 8.54 8.91
CA ALA A 42 -2.84 7.24 8.24
C ALA A 42 -1.87 7.18 7.04
N ARG A 43 -1.31 8.32 6.60
CA ARG A 43 -0.52 8.38 5.35
C ARG A 43 0.75 7.54 5.43
N CYS A 44 1.53 7.66 6.50
CA CYS A 44 2.76 6.87 6.63
C CYS A 44 2.48 5.37 6.73
N THR A 45 1.50 4.95 7.53
CA THR A 45 1.06 3.55 7.59
C THR A 45 0.64 3.04 6.22
N TYR A 46 -0.17 3.82 5.49
CA TYR A 46 -0.61 3.46 4.15
C TYR A 46 0.55 3.28 3.17
N LEU A 47 1.55 4.17 3.18
CA LEU A 47 2.73 4.06 2.29
C LEU A 47 3.58 2.84 2.62
N VAL A 48 3.79 2.56 3.91
CA VAL A 48 4.49 1.35 4.39
C VAL A 48 3.75 0.11 3.93
N ASP A 49 2.44 0.06 4.16
CA ASP A 49 1.65 -1.13 3.85
C ASP A 49 1.52 -1.37 2.34
N TRP A 50 1.39 -0.29 1.56
CA TRP A 50 1.40 -0.34 0.10
C TRP A 50 2.71 -0.91 -0.43
N THR A 51 3.84 -0.36 0.02
CA THR A 51 5.18 -0.78 -0.39
C THR A 51 5.44 -2.23 0.01
N ALA A 52 5.13 -2.59 1.27
CA ALA A 52 5.29 -3.95 1.76
C ALA A 52 4.44 -4.97 0.99
N THR A 53 3.22 -4.61 0.60
CA THR A 53 2.34 -5.47 -0.20
C THR A 53 2.92 -5.71 -1.60
N LYS A 54 3.43 -4.65 -2.25
CA LYS A 54 4.08 -4.78 -3.55
C LYS A 54 5.32 -5.65 -3.49
N LEU A 55 6.16 -5.46 -2.47
CA LEU A 55 7.38 -6.25 -2.28
C LEU A 55 7.07 -7.72 -1.98
N ARG A 56 6.10 -7.99 -1.09
CA ARG A 56 5.64 -9.34 -0.75
C ARG A 56 5.22 -10.14 -1.99
N TRP A 57 4.48 -9.52 -2.90
CA TRP A 57 3.92 -10.18 -4.08
C TRP A 57 4.73 -9.97 -5.36
N SER A 58 5.89 -9.30 -5.26
CA SER A 58 6.73 -8.89 -6.40
C SER A 58 5.94 -8.16 -7.49
N LEU A 59 5.09 -7.21 -7.09
CA LEU A 59 4.28 -6.41 -8.00
C LEU A 59 5.09 -5.24 -8.57
N ALA A 60 4.85 -4.91 -9.84
CA ALA A 60 5.48 -3.76 -10.47
C ALA A 60 4.93 -2.45 -9.90
N ALA A 61 5.78 -1.42 -9.89
CA ALA A 61 5.40 -0.02 -9.77
C ALA A 61 5.93 0.71 -11.02
N ASP A 62 5.13 1.61 -11.58
CA ASP A 62 5.62 2.47 -12.66
C ASP A 62 6.46 3.62 -12.10
N GLU A 63 7.11 4.37 -12.99
CA GLU A 63 8.02 5.46 -12.62
C GLU A 63 7.30 6.57 -11.83
N THR A 64 6.03 6.85 -12.15
CA THR A 64 5.26 7.91 -11.50
C THR A 64 4.91 7.51 -10.08
N GLU A 65 4.45 6.27 -9.90
CA GLU A 65 4.17 5.71 -8.60
C GLU A 65 5.43 5.60 -7.73
N GLN A 66 6.54 5.13 -8.31
CA GLN A 66 7.80 5.01 -7.58
C GLN A 66 8.31 6.37 -7.11
N ALA A 67 8.25 7.41 -7.96
CA ALA A 67 8.62 8.76 -7.57
C ALA A 67 7.72 9.29 -6.44
N ALA A 68 6.40 9.10 -6.56
CA ALA A 68 5.46 9.51 -5.52
C ALA A 68 5.70 8.79 -4.19
N LEU A 69 5.99 7.49 -4.21
CA LEU A 69 6.31 6.73 -3.00
C LEU A 69 7.54 7.29 -2.27
N LEU A 70 8.59 7.63 -3.02
CA LEU A 70 9.81 8.20 -2.44
C LEU A 70 9.56 9.59 -1.84
N GLU A 71 8.88 10.47 -2.58
CA GLU A 71 8.54 11.82 -2.12
C GLU A 71 7.62 11.80 -0.90
N LEU A 72 6.52 11.05 -0.96
CA LEU A 72 5.52 11.00 0.10
C LEU A 72 6.03 10.32 1.38
N ALA A 73 7.07 9.50 1.28
CA ALA A 73 7.68 8.81 2.42
C ALA A 73 8.75 9.63 3.14
N GLU A 74 9.25 10.75 2.58
CA GLU A 74 10.22 11.63 3.25
C GLU A 74 9.85 12.01 4.70
N PRO A 75 8.60 12.39 5.04
CA PRO A 75 8.21 12.71 6.41
C PRO A 75 8.03 11.47 7.31
N CYS A 76 8.11 10.26 6.78
CA CYS A 76 7.85 9.00 7.48
C CYS A 76 9.12 8.32 8.00
N ALA A 77 10.17 9.10 8.29
CA ALA A 77 11.53 8.63 8.56
C ALA A 77 11.69 7.64 9.75
N ASP A 78 10.68 7.50 10.60
CA ASP A 78 10.67 6.55 11.72
C ASP A 78 10.00 5.21 11.39
N LYS A 79 9.63 4.97 10.12
CA LYS A 79 8.96 3.75 9.67
C LYS A 79 9.88 2.86 8.85
N THR A 80 9.80 1.56 9.12
CA THR A 80 10.46 0.50 8.33
C THR A 80 9.42 -0.23 7.49
N VAL A 81 9.85 -0.69 6.31
CA VAL A 81 9.03 -1.54 5.43
C VAL A 81 9.48 -2.98 5.61
N ASP A 82 8.84 -3.69 6.54
CA ASP A 82 9.12 -5.11 6.80
C ASP A 82 8.13 -5.97 6.01
N PHE A 83 8.56 -7.02 5.32
CA PHE A 83 7.66 -7.93 4.60
C PHE A 83 8.25 -9.34 4.51
N ASP A 84 7.39 -10.34 4.57
CA ASP A 84 7.73 -11.69 4.14
C ASP A 84 7.31 -11.88 2.68
N ALA A 85 8.03 -12.70 1.92
CA ALA A 85 7.63 -13.04 0.55
C ALA A 85 6.34 -13.89 0.54
N ALA A 86 5.46 -13.63 -0.42
CA ALA A 86 4.30 -14.48 -0.66
C ALA A 86 4.72 -15.83 -1.30
N PRO A 87 3.92 -16.89 -1.11
CA PRO A 87 4.14 -18.18 -1.76
C PRO A 87 4.20 -18.14 -3.29
#